data_AF-A0A2N2JKC9-F1
#
_entry.id   AF-A0A2N2JKC9-F1
#
_cell.length_a   1.000
_cell.length_b   1.000
_cell.length_c   1.000
_cell.angle_alpha   90.00
_cell.angle_beta   90.00
_cell.angle_gamma   90.00
#
_symmetry.space_group_name_H-M   'P 1'
#
loop_
_entity.id
_entity.type
_entity.pdbx_description
1 polymer ?
#
loop_
_entity_poly.entity_id
_entity_poly.type
_entity_poly.pdbx_seq_one_letter_code
_entity_poly.pdbx_strand_id
1 'polypeptide(L)'
;MGKHKSGEKKSGKTKASKGAKGREVEAEAEGNENAPVEQVADPNAKVAKLHLMVDLESRHVGYKEMAAGDVGHTWVSIEWDDANAVPDTVPGSHAGLLQSGGKYADPMGFWPDLEGLHTKTGEGVGYSKNPLMSYVQGHMRHPDRGHEGSEKATMTWAITEKEALKAMRYADKKAAAQYSVYFYNCTTFAKEVAGAAGKSAPNMSKGGICLPDAAYDGILKAQTKGKDAEATYDVKGQDEGRSEDFVNQADLLVTFEQQFLGERFTQLTGKPCGLMVTEVRQGSPAQGVLNAGDVVVYIEGQRSNSTATLRRALFGKIGQEIEVTVLNRARLKYLNEHQFADGQFEAICRDEDRAINMVEQMSEDRDITAVAAPPKGKPKAKGGKSGKAKAA
;
A
#
# COMPACT_ATOMS: atom_id res chain seq x y z
N MET A 1 22.45 50.45 22.29
CA MET A 1 22.72 50.43 23.75
C MET A 1 22.07 49.17 24.31
N GLY A 2 22.77 48.41 25.18
CA GLY A 2 22.27 47.18 25.78
C GLY A 2 23.03 45.91 25.37
N LYS A 3 24.31 45.80 25.79
CA LYS A 3 25.08 44.55 25.76
C LYS A 3 24.74 43.74 27.01
N HIS A 4 24.30 42.49 26.87
CA HIS A 4 24.40 41.51 27.96
C HIS A 4 25.42 40.44 27.59
N LYS A 5 26.50 40.41 28.38
CA LYS A 5 27.55 39.39 28.41
C LYS A 5 27.37 38.52 29.65
N SER A 6 28.00 37.35 29.58
CA SER A 6 28.60 36.55 30.65
C SER A 6 27.74 35.49 31.33
N GLY A 7 28.31 34.28 31.41
CA GLY A 7 27.73 33.12 32.07
C GLY A 7 28.56 31.84 31.88
N GLU A 8 29.88 31.95 32.05
CA GLU A 8 30.84 30.84 32.11
C GLU A 8 30.66 30.05 33.41
N LYS A 9 30.65 28.70 33.38
CA LYS A 9 31.09 27.86 34.52
C LYS A 9 31.32 26.37 34.19
N LYS A 10 32.62 26.04 34.21
CA LYS A 10 33.30 24.93 34.92
C LYS A 10 33.08 23.46 34.49
N SER A 11 34.16 22.95 33.93
CA SER A 11 34.63 21.57 33.86
C SER A 11 34.72 20.89 35.24
N GLY A 12 34.12 19.70 35.37
CA GLY A 12 34.38 18.74 36.45
C GLY A 12 35.24 17.60 35.94
N LYS A 13 36.49 17.53 36.40
CA LYS A 13 37.49 16.49 36.11
C LYS A 13 37.53 15.55 37.32
N THR A 14 36.98 14.34 37.21
CA THR A 14 37.04 13.34 38.29
C THR A 14 38.16 12.33 38.03
N LYS A 15 38.89 12.07 39.11
CA LYS A 15 40.18 11.39 39.19
C LYS A 15 40.09 9.88 39.02
N ALA A 16 41.15 9.33 38.46
CA ALA A 16 41.54 7.93 38.55
C ALA A 16 41.78 7.51 40.02
N SER A 17 41.31 6.32 40.38
CA SER A 17 41.74 5.58 41.58
C SER A 17 42.48 4.32 41.17
N LYS A 18 43.74 4.25 41.61
CA LYS A 18 44.68 3.14 41.50
C LYS A 18 44.50 2.21 42.70
N GLY A 19 44.53 0.90 42.44
CA GLY A 19 45.17 -0.09 43.33
C GLY A 19 44.31 -0.74 44.41
N ALA A 20 44.03 -2.03 44.24
CA ALA A 20 44.03 -2.99 45.34
C ALA A 20 44.66 -4.29 44.83
N LYS A 21 45.60 -4.77 45.64
CA LYS A 21 46.61 -5.80 45.37
C LYS A 21 46.20 -7.05 46.15
N GLY A 22 46.23 -8.21 45.48
CA GLY A 22 46.52 -9.54 46.03
C GLY A 22 45.73 -10.04 47.23
N ARG A 23 44.93 -11.08 47.01
CA ARG A 23 44.81 -12.21 47.94
C ARG A 23 44.48 -13.46 47.13
N GLU A 24 45.51 -14.24 46.81
CA GLU A 24 45.37 -15.64 46.41
C GLU A 24 44.82 -16.40 47.60
N VAL A 25 43.66 -17.02 47.39
CA VAL A 25 43.10 -18.05 48.27
C VAL A 25 43.04 -19.29 47.40
N GLU A 26 44.06 -20.13 47.53
CA GLU A 26 44.02 -21.50 47.02
C GLU A 26 43.01 -22.27 47.88
N ALA A 27 41.80 -22.43 47.34
CA ALA A 27 40.81 -23.35 47.86
C ALA A 27 40.76 -24.52 46.88
N GLU A 28 41.27 -25.67 47.32
CA GLU A 28 41.08 -26.95 46.67
C GLU A 28 39.58 -27.29 46.69
N ALA A 29 38.91 -27.05 45.56
CA ALA A 29 37.53 -27.43 45.35
C ALA A 29 37.49 -28.86 44.78
N GLU A 30 37.06 -29.79 45.62
CA GLU A 30 36.68 -31.14 45.21
C GLU A 30 35.60 -31.06 44.12
N GLY A 31 35.89 -31.68 42.98
CA GLY A 31 35.09 -31.61 41.77
C GLY A 31 33.71 -32.23 41.95
N ASN A 32 32.69 -31.36 41.94
CA ASN A 32 31.32 -31.76 41.65
C ASN A 32 31.15 -31.83 40.12
N GLU A 33 31.52 -32.96 39.52
CA GLU A 33 31.43 -33.22 38.07
C GLU A 33 29.98 -33.32 37.54
N ASN A 34 28.97 -33.00 38.35
CA ASN A 34 27.55 -33.05 37.98
C ASN A 34 26.88 -31.67 37.85
N ALA A 35 27.64 -30.58 37.71
CA ALA A 35 27.03 -29.31 37.34
C ALA A 35 26.38 -29.45 35.95
N PRO A 36 25.06 -29.21 35.80
CA PRO A 36 24.40 -29.30 34.51
C PRO A 36 25.08 -28.33 33.55
N VAL A 37 25.61 -28.86 32.46
CA VAL A 37 26.20 -28.06 31.38
C VAL A 37 25.10 -27.12 30.90
N GLU A 38 25.25 -25.83 31.20
CA GLU A 38 24.34 -24.79 30.75
C GLU A 38 24.35 -24.79 29.23
N GLN A 39 23.32 -25.40 28.64
CA GLN A 39 23.21 -25.58 27.20
C GLN A 39 22.95 -24.20 26.61
N VAL A 40 24.00 -23.59 26.04
CA VAL A 40 23.89 -22.29 25.37
C VAL A 40 22.85 -22.43 24.26
N ALA A 41 21.74 -21.71 24.38
CA ALA A 41 20.69 -21.70 23.39
C ALA A 41 21.25 -21.29 22.02
N ASP A 42 20.85 -22.00 20.95
CA ASP A 42 21.26 -21.64 19.59
C ASP A 42 20.70 -20.24 19.25
N PRO A 43 21.55 -19.24 18.98
CA PRO A 43 21.09 -17.88 18.66
C PRO A 43 20.27 -17.80 17.36
N ASN A 44 20.26 -18.86 16.54
CA ASN A 44 19.47 -18.96 15.32
C ASN A 44 18.19 -19.79 15.49
N ALA A 45 17.92 -20.30 16.70
CA ALA A 45 16.68 -21.00 16.98
C ALA A 45 15.49 -20.07 16.71
N LYS A 46 14.49 -20.60 16.00
CA LYS A 46 13.20 -19.94 15.80
C LYS A 46 12.37 -20.20 17.03
N VAL A 47 12.25 -19.20 17.89
CA VAL A 47 11.64 -19.27 19.23
C VAL A 47 10.35 -18.45 19.33
N ALA A 48 10.02 -17.73 18.25
CA ALA A 48 8.88 -16.84 18.19
C ALA A 48 8.27 -16.83 16.78
N LYS A 49 7.08 -16.27 16.68
CA LYS A 49 6.35 -16.02 15.44
C LYS A 49 6.07 -14.53 15.30
N LEU A 50 6.17 -14.03 14.07
CA LEU A 50 5.66 -12.72 13.68
C LEU A 50 4.43 -12.93 12.80
N HIS A 51 3.30 -12.38 13.24
CA HIS A 51 2.05 -12.38 12.49
C HIS A 51 1.84 -11.02 11.85
N LEU A 52 1.62 -11.00 10.54
CA LEU A 52 1.08 -9.87 9.79
C LEU A 52 -0.41 -10.14 9.57
N MET A 53 -1.26 -9.29 10.12
CA MET A 53 -2.70 -9.47 10.10
C MET A 53 -3.37 -8.29 9.42
N VAL A 54 -4.46 -8.59 8.72
CA VAL A 54 -5.24 -7.59 8.03
C VAL A 54 -6.72 -7.90 8.16
N ASP A 55 -7.51 -6.89 8.47
CA ASP A 55 -8.95 -6.92 8.31
C ASP A 55 -9.39 -5.90 7.25
N LEU A 56 -10.69 -5.92 6.96
CA LEU A 56 -11.27 -5.18 5.86
C LEU A 56 -12.63 -4.66 6.32
N GLU A 57 -12.79 -3.34 6.34
CA GLU A 57 -14.08 -2.69 6.58
C GLU A 57 -14.87 -2.53 5.27
N SER A 58 -14.16 -2.32 4.17
CA SER A 58 -14.73 -2.26 2.83
C SER A 58 -14.13 -3.29 1.90
N ARG A 59 -14.94 -3.71 0.92
CA ARG A 59 -14.48 -4.65 -0.12
C ARG A 59 -13.42 -4.04 -1.02
N HIS A 60 -13.43 -2.71 -1.17
CA HIS A 60 -12.55 -1.93 -2.02
C HIS A 60 -12.29 -0.58 -1.38
N VAL A 61 -11.01 -0.24 -1.23
CA VAL A 61 -10.63 1.06 -0.71
C VAL A 61 -10.48 2.04 -1.87
N GLY A 62 -11.54 2.81 -2.10
CA GLY A 62 -11.56 3.94 -3.02
C GLY A 62 -11.42 5.27 -2.29
N TYR A 63 -11.55 6.37 -3.04
CA TYR A 63 -11.50 7.72 -2.47
C TYR A 63 -12.61 7.98 -1.44
N LYS A 64 -13.80 7.41 -1.66
CA LYS A 64 -14.94 7.56 -0.76
C LYS A 64 -14.67 6.87 0.57
N GLU A 65 -14.18 5.63 0.53
CA GLU A 65 -13.87 4.83 1.70
C GLU A 65 -12.69 5.45 2.47
N MET A 66 -11.65 5.91 1.78
CA MET A 66 -10.58 6.70 2.42
C MET A 66 -11.12 7.96 3.09
N ALA A 67 -12.00 8.72 2.44
CA ALA A 67 -12.57 9.92 3.06
C ALA A 67 -13.47 9.60 4.27
N ALA A 68 -14.07 8.41 4.31
CA ALA A 68 -14.90 7.93 5.42
C ALA A 68 -14.10 7.28 6.55
N GLY A 69 -12.85 6.87 6.30
CA GLY A 69 -12.05 6.07 7.20
C GLY A 69 -12.27 4.55 7.07
N ASP A 70 -13.16 4.11 6.17
CA ASP A 70 -13.60 2.71 5.99
C ASP A 70 -12.57 1.87 5.20
N VAL A 71 -11.31 1.92 5.60
CA VAL A 71 -10.19 1.31 4.86
C VAL A 71 -9.77 -0.06 5.43
N GLY A 72 -10.25 -0.42 6.62
CA GLY A 72 -9.74 -1.55 7.39
C GLY A 72 -8.43 -1.23 8.10
N HIS A 73 -7.81 -2.27 8.66
CA HIS A 73 -6.62 -2.15 9.48
C HIS A 73 -5.60 -3.23 9.14
N THR A 74 -4.33 -2.87 9.27
CA THR A 74 -3.22 -3.82 9.16
C THR A 74 -2.34 -3.66 10.39
N TRP A 75 -2.10 -4.75 11.08
CA TRP A 75 -1.31 -4.76 12.31
C TRP A 75 -0.40 -5.98 12.35
N VAL A 76 0.49 -5.98 13.33
CA VAL A 76 1.39 -7.12 13.58
C VAL A 76 1.20 -7.63 14.99
N SER A 77 1.60 -8.86 15.24
CA SER A 77 1.71 -9.41 16.59
C SER A 77 2.91 -10.32 16.69
N ILE A 78 3.54 -10.33 17.86
CA ILE A 78 4.60 -11.29 18.18
C ILE A 78 4.03 -12.32 19.15
N GLU A 79 4.32 -13.58 18.88
CA GLU A 79 4.00 -14.72 19.72
C GLU A 79 5.31 -15.43 20.07
N TRP A 80 5.57 -15.71 21.35
CA TRP A 80 6.65 -16.62 21.73
C TRP A 80 6.14 -18.06 21.69
N ASP A 81 6.94 -19.00 21.20
CA ASP A 81 6.52 -20.41 21.08
C ASP A 81 6.28 -21.05 22.46
N ASP A 82 7.09 -20.66 23.45
CA ASP A 82 6.85 -20.95 24.87
C ASP A 82 6.79 -19.64 25.66
N ALA A 83 5.60 -19.29 26.15
CA ALA A 83 5.34 -18.09 26.92
C ALA A 83 6.16 -18.01 28.23
N ASN A 84 6.64 -19.14 28.74
CA ASN A 84 7.51 -19.19 29.92
C ASN A 84 9.00 -19.00 29.57
N ALA A 85 9.34 -19.05 28.28
CA ALA A 85 10.71 -18.90 27.78
C ALA A 85 10.96 -17.51 27.16
N VAL A 86 10.12 -16.52 27.47
CA VAL A 86 10.34 -15.12 27.07
C VAL A 86 11.57 -14.59 27.80
N PRO A 87 12.66 -14.20 27.11
CA PRO A 87 13.90 -13.82 27.75
C PRO A 87 13.84 -12.40 28.33
N ASP A 88 14.63 -12.12 29.37
CA ASP A 88 14.76 -10.80 30.00
C ASP A 88 15.29 -9.70 29.05
N THR A 89 15.80 -10.09 27.87
CA THR A 89 16.22 -9.17 26.81
C THR A 89 15.05 -8.48 26.10
N VAL A 90 13.83 -9.02 26.24
CA VAL A 90 12.60 -8.44 25.72
C VAL A 90 12.26 -7.15 26.50
N PRO A 91 11.94 -6.03 25.82
CA PRO A 91 11.59 -4.81 26.54
C PRO A 91 10.35 -5.01 27.43
N GLY A 92 10.36 -4.38 28.61
CA GLY A 92 9.29 -4.57 29.61
C GLY A 92 7.88 -4.22 29.11
N SER A 93 7.75 -3.35 28.10
CA SER A 93 6.47 -3.04 27.44
C SER A 93 5.85 -4.25 26.73
N HIS A 94 6.67 -5.21 26.28
CA HIS A 94 6.25 -6.41 25.55
C HIS A 94 6.24 -7.66 26.45
N ALA A 95 7.17 -7.75 27.41
CA ALA A 95 7.40 -8.98 28.17
C ALA A 95 6.14 -9.52 28.87
N GLY A 96 5.37 -8.66 29.54
CA GLY A 96 4.13 -9.07 30.22
C GLY A 96 3.01 -9.49 29.27
N LEU A 97 3.02 -8.99 28.03
CA LEU A 97 2.03 -9.33 27.00
C LEU A 97 2.34 -10.70 26.37
N LEU A 98 3.62 -10.98 26.09
CA LEU A 98 4.05 -12.26 25.51
C LEU A 98 3.77 -13.47 26.41
N GLN A 99 3.68 -13.28 27.72
CA GLN A 99 3.33 -14.31 28.69
C GLN A 99 1.91 -14.86 28.52
N SER A 100 0.99 -14.15 27.83
CA SER A 100 -0.33 -14.71 27.55
C SER A 100 -0.31 -15.79 26.47
N GLY A 101 0.76 -15.84 25.66
CA GLY A 101 0.90 -16.75 24.53
C GLY A 101 -0.12 -16.53 23.41
N GLY A 102 0.04 -17.31 22.34
CA GLY A 102 -0.83 -17.32 21.18
C GLY A 102 -0.69 -16.11 20.25
N LYS A 103 -1.41 -16.16 19.12
CA LYS A 103 -1.30 -15.23 17.98
C LYS A 103 -1.47 -13.75 18.36
N TYR A 104 -2.18 -13.45 19.45
CA TYR A 104 -2.47 -12.09 19.93
C TYR A 104 -1.76 -11.76 21.25
N ALA A 105 -0.62 -12.42 21.53
CA ALA A 105 0.11 -12.13 22.75
C ALA A 105 0.57 -10.67 22.78
N ASP A 106 1.23 -10.20 21.72
CA ASP A 106 1.83 -8.87 21.64
C ASP A 106 1.39 -8.06 20.40
N PRO A 107 0.11 -7.67 20.29
CA PRO A 107 -0.41 -7.01 19.09
C PRO A 107 -0.03 -5.52 19.06
N MET A 108 0.46 -5.07 17.91
CA MET A 108 0.89 -3.70 17.68
C MET A 108 0.30 -3.18 16.36
N GLY A 109 -0.37 -2.04 16.43
CA GLY A 109 -0.89 -1.34 15.25
C GLY A 109 -0.54 0.14 15.28
N PHE A 110 -0.73 0.81 14.14
CA PHE A 110 -0.42 2.23 14.02
C PHE A 110 -1.65 3.01 13.59
N TRP A 111 -1.99 4.02 14.38
CA TRP A 111 -3.28 4.70 14.34
C TRP A 111 -3.09 6.20 14.16
N PRO A 112 -4.02 6.88 13.47
CA PRO A 112 -4.10 8.32 13.54
C PRO A 112 -4.60 8.72 14.94
N ASP A 113 -4.01 9.77 15.51
CA ASP A 113 -4.58 10.49 16.64
C ASP A 113 -5.67 11.44 16.12
N LEU A 114 -6.91 10.96 16.14
CA LEU A 114 -8.07 11.68 15.64
C LEU A 114 -8.69 12.61 16.69
N GLU A 115 -8.36 12.44 17.97
CA GLU A 115 -8.87 13.31 19.04
C GLU A 115 -8.46 14.78 18.80
N GLY A 116 -7.25 14.99 18.29
CA GLY A 116 -6.77 16.31 17.86
C GLY A 116 -7.39 16.84 16.56
N LEU A 117 -7.98 15.97 15.73
CA LEU A 117 -8.55 16.34 14.42
C LEU A 117 -10.00 16.84 14.55
N HIS A 118 -10.79 16.19 15.41
CA HIS A 118 -12.20 16.52 15.65
C HIS A 118 -12.42 17.96 16.11
N THR A 119 -11.44 18.57 16.77
CA THR A 119 -11.57 19.90 17.35
C THR A 119 -11.28 21.04 16.37
N LYS A 120 -10.63 20.77 15.22
CA LYS A 120 -10.11 21.85 14.35
C LYS A 120 -10.93 22.12 13.10
N THR A 121 -11.62 21.12 12.54
CA THR A 121 -12.32 21.28 11.25
C THR A 121 -13.84 21.23 11.34
N GLY A 122 -14.42 20.66 12.39
CA GLY A 122 -15.88 20.45 12.48
C GLY A 122 -16.43 19.48 11.43
N GLU A 123 -15.57 18.93 10.57
CA GLU A 123 -15.86 17.90 9.59
C GLU A 123 -15.51 16.54 10.24
N GLY A 124 -16.27 15.48 9.92
CA GLY A 124 -16.24 14.19 10.63
C GLY A 124 -14.88 13.45 10.65
N VAL A 125 -14.92 12.18 11.08
CA VAL A 125 -13.79 11.25 11.36
C VAL A 125 -12.88 10.91 10.15
N GLY A 126 -12.89 11.70 9.08
CA GLY A 126 -12.29 11.38 7.79
C GLY A 126 -10.85 11.83 7.59
N TYR A 127 -10.14 11.14 6.70
CA TYR A 127 -8.80 11.57 6.25
C TYR A 127 -8.89 12.75 5.28
N SER A 128 -7.89 13.65 5.33
CA SER A 128 -7.74 14.71 4.35
C SER A 128 -7.62 14.11 2.94
N LYS A 129 -8.41 14.64 2.02
CA LYS A 129 -8.41 14.25 0.60
C LYS A 129 -7.19 14.75 -0.17
N ASN A 130 -6.46 15.70 0.41
CA ASN A 130 -5.23 16.24 -0.16
C ASN A 130 -4.04 15.45 0.42
N PRO A 131 -3.30 14.68 -0.40
CA PRO A 131 -2.15 13.92 0.09
C PRO A 131 -1.10 14.78 0.78
N LEU A 132 -0.89 16.02 0.32
CA LEU A 132 0.11 16.91 0.91
C LEU A 132 -0.30 17.45 2.30
N MET A 133 -1.57 17.32 2.66
CA MET A 133 -2.15 17.78 3.93
C MET A 133 -2.74 16.61 4.74
N SER A 134 -2.34 15.38 4.46
CA SER A 134 -2.88 14.18 5.12
C SER A 134 -2.12 13.77 6.38
N TYR A 135 -1.05 14.48 6.71
CA TYR A 135 -0.26 14.20 7.90
C TYR A 135 -0.98 14.70 9.16
N VAL A 136 -1.21 13.77 10.07
CA VAL A 136 -1.76 14.00 11.41
C VAL A 136 -0.80 13.39 12.43
N GLN A 137 -0.98 13.71 13.71
CA GLN A 137 -0.24 12.97 14.75
C GLN A 137 -0.63 11.50 14.66
N GLY A 138 0.34 10.61 14.64
CA GLY A 138 0.12 9.17 14.72
C GLY A 138 0.54 8.65 16.08
N HIS A 139 0.08 7.46 16.42
CA HIS A 139 0.53 6.74 17.59
C HIS A 139 0.60 5.24 17.31
N MET A 140 1.61 4.60 17.87
CA MET A 140 1.71 3.15 17.91
C MET A 140 0.87 2.67 19.09
N ARG A 141 -0.18 1.90 18.81
CA ARG A 141 -1.07 1.32 19.82
C ARG A 141 -0.56 -0.06 20.19
N HIS A 142 -0.33 -0.26 21.49
CA HIS A 142 0.24 -1.47 22.05
C HIS A 142 -0.26 -1.66 23.50
N PRO A 143 -1.08 -2.69 23.79
CA PRO A 143 -1.59 -3.68 22.83
C PRO A 143 -2.69 -3.11 21.92
N ASP A 144 -2.66 -3.44 20.63
CA ASP A 144 -3.74 -3.17 19.69
C ASP A 144 -4.75 -4.32 19.64
N ARG A 145 -5.67 -4.33 20.59
CA ARG A 145 -6.67 -5.41 20.73
C ARG A 145 -7.97 -5.19 19.94
N GLY A 146 -8.10 -4.05 19.24
CA GLY A 146 -9.39 -3.64 18.64
C GLY A 146 -9.90 -4.57 17.54
N HIS A 147 -8.98 -5.30 16.89
CA HIS A 147 -9.24 -6.11 15.70
C HIS A 147 -8.91 -7.60 15.92
N GLU A 148 -8.72 -8.04 17.17
CA GLU A 148 -8.47 -9.45 17.47
C GLU A 148 -9.66 -10.31 17.02
N GLY A 149 -9.41 -11.28 16.14
CA GLY A 149 -10.43 -12.17 15.60
C GLY A 149 -11.19 -11.63 14.39
N SER A 150 -11.05 -10.33 14.06
CA SER A 150 -11.66 -9.74 12.86
C SER A 150 -10.82 -9.92 11.60
N GLU A 151 -9.57 -10.40 11.74
CA GLU A 151 -8.65 -10.52 10.63
C GLU A 151 -9.21 -11.44 9.53
N LYS A 152 -9.11 -10.96 8.30
CA LYS A 152 -9.53 -11.64 7.09
C LYS A 152 -8.39 -12.42 6.45
N ALA A 153 -7.16 -11.95 6.64
CA ALA A 153 -5.96 -12.68 6.25
C ALA A 153 -4.85 -12.52 7.28
N THR A 154 -4.07 -13.58 7.46
CA THR A 154 -2.87 -13.61 8.29
C THR A 154 -1.74 -14.26 7.51
N MET A 155 -0.56 -13.67 7.58
CA MET A 155 0.71 -14.25 7.14
C MET A 155 1.63 -14.34 8.35
N THR A 156 2.21 -15.51 8.60
CA THR A 156 3.00 -15.77 9.81
C THR A 156 4.39 -16.26 9.44
N TRP A 157 5.44 -15.72 10.06
CA TRP A 157 6.81 -16.22 9.94
C TRP A 157 7.34 -16.74 11.27
N ALA A 158 8.06 -17.85 11.25
CA ALA A 158 8.92 -18.24 12.36
C ALA A 158 10.18 -17.33 12.39
N ILE A 159 10.49 -16.78 13.56
CA ILE A 159 11.56 -15.81 13.77
C ILE A 159 12.42 -16.16 14.99
N THR A 160 13.67 -15.72 14.95
CA THR A 160 14.62 -15.78 16.06
C THR A 160 14.32 -14.70 17.09
N GLU A 161 14.87 -14.84 18.30
CA GLU A 161 14.82 -13.79 19.33
C GLU A 161 15.35 -12.45 18.78
N LYS A 162 16.49 -12.48 18.07
CA LYS A 162 17.10 -11.28 17.49
C LYS A 162 16.19 -10.58 16.48
N GLU A 163 15.47 -11.34 15.66
CA GLU A 163 14.49 -10.81 14.71
C GLU A 163 13.27 -10.22 15.43
N ALA A 164 12.77 -10.88 16.48
CA ALA A 164 11.66 -10.38 17.31
C ALA A 164 12.03 -9.05 18.00
N LEU A 165 13.20 -8.98 18.62
CA LEU A 165 13.69 -7.76 19.27
C LEU A 165 13.86 -6.60 18.28
N LYS A 166 14.25 -6.87 17.02
CA LYS A 166 14.31 -5.82 15.99
C LYS A 166 12.93 -5.32 15.61
N ALA A 167 11.94 -6.21 15.49
CA ALA A 167 10.55 -5.86 15.20
C ALA A 167 9.97 -4.96 16.30
N MET A 168 10.08 -5.37 17.58
CA MET A 168 9.61 -4.60 18.74
C MET A 168 10.26 -3.21 18.80
N ARG A 169 11.60 -3.15 18.73
CA ARG A 169 12.32 -1.87 18.74
C ARG A 169 11.96 -0.97 17.57
N TYR A 170 11.58 -1.55 16.42
CA TYR A 170 11.09 -0.77 15.30
C TYR A 170 9.72 -0.17 15.64
N ALA A 171 8.79 -0.98 16.14
CA ALA A 171 7.47 -0.56 16.54
C ALA A 171 7.51 0.56 17.59
N ASP A 172 8.30 0.38 18.66
CA ASP A 172 8.48 1.37 19.73
C ASP A 172 8.97 2.73 19.21
N LYS A 173 9.90 2.74 18.24
CA LYS A 173 10.39 3.98 17.63
C LYS A 173 9.32 4.76 16.87
N LYS A 174 8.17 4.15 16.59
CA LYS A 174 7.05 4.78 15.90
C LYS A 174 5.98 5.31 16.84
N ALA A 175 6.15 5.23 18.16
CA ALA A 175 5.21 5.75 19.14
C ALA A 175 4.79 7.21 18.90
N ALA A 176 5.69 8.05 18.35
CA ALA A 176 5.44 9.46 18.06
C ALA A 176 5.50 9.81 16.55
N ALA A 177 5.44 8.82 15.66
CA ALA A 177 5.50 9.09 14.21
C ALA A 177 4.23 9.81 13.73
N GLN A 178 4.34 10.56 12.64
CA GLN A 178 3.15 11.13 11.98
C GLN A 178 2.41 10.04 11.19
N TYR A 179 1.08 10.13 11.19
CA TYR A 179 0.22 9.27 10.38
C TYR A 179 -0.19 9.99 9.10
N SER A 180 -0.16 9.29 7.98
CA SER A 180 -0.74 9.73 6.72
C SER A 180 -1.32 8.53 5.97
N VAL A 181 -2.62 8.60 5.63
CA VAL A 181 -3.31 7.53 4.88
C VAL A 181 -2.62 7.23 3.54
N TYR A 182 -1.92 8.19 2.95
CA TYR A 182 -1.24 8.02 1.65
C TYR A 182 0.21 7.56 1.75
N PHE A 183 0.92 7.92 2.83
CA PHE A 183 2.38 7.75 2.91
C PHE A 183 2.82 6.84 4.04
N TYR A 184 2.30 7.03 5.25
CA TYR A 184 2.71 6.29 6.44
C TYR A 184 1.50 5.97 7.32
N ASN A 185 0.90 4.81 7.11
CA ASN A 185 -0.32 4.36 7.77
C ASN A 185 -0.09 2.99 8.46
N CYS A 186 -1.17 2.37 8.95
CA CYS A 186 -1.14 1.04 9.58
C CYS A 186 -0.48 -0.02 8.69
N THR A 187 -0.78 -0.03 7.40
CA THR A 187 -0.22 -0.97 6.42
C THR A 187 1.28 -0.74 6.18
N THR A 188 1.72 0.51 6.02
CA THR A 188 3.16 0.83 5.91
C THR A 188 3.89 0.42 7.19
N PHE A 189 3.34 0.75 8.35
CA PHE A 189 3.91 0.37 9.65
C PHE A 189 4.10 -1.15 9.75
N ALA A 190 3.06 -1.93 9.49
CA ALA A 190 3.12 -3.38 9.59
C ALA A 190 4.14 -4.00 8.62
N LYS A 191 4.18 -3.48 7.37
CA LYS A 191 5.17 -3.86 6.35
C LYS A 191 6.60 -3.61 6.84
N GLU A 192 6.86 -2.46 7.44
CA GLU A 192 8.19 -2.08 7.92
C GLU A 192 8.60 -2.81 9.20
N VAL A 193 7.66 -3.13 10.10
CA VAL A 193 7.95 -4.00 11.26
C VAL A 193 8.40 -5.39 10.77
N ALA A 194 7.71 -5.97 9.79
CA ALA A 194 8.14 -7.22 9.17
C ALA A 194 9.51 -7.08 8.51
N GLY A 195 9.76 -5.98 7.78
CA GLY A 195 11.07 -5.67 7.20
C GLY A 195 12.18 -5.56 8.24
N ALA A 196 11.91 -4.96 9.41
CA ALA A 196 12.87 -4.86 10.51
C ALA A 196 13.24 -6.24 11.09
N ALA A 197 12.30 -7.18 11.09
CA ALA A 197 12.53 -8.59 11.41
C ALA A 197 13.27 -9.37 10.30
N GLY A 198 13.62 -8.72 9.19
CA GLY A 198 14.24 -9.38 8.03
C GLY A 198 13.26 -10.19 7.18
N LYS A 199 11.94 -9.98 7.35
CA LYS A 199 10.90 -10.68 6.60
C LYS A 199 10.40 -9.81 5.44
N SER A 200 10.12 -10.46 4.31
CA SER A 200 9.58 -9.79 3.13
C SER A 200 8.07 -9.87 3.14
N ALA A 201 7.41 -8.81 3.59
CA ALA A 201 5.96 -8.68 3.43
C ALA A 201 5.56 -8.74 1.94
N PRO A 202 4.32 -9.16 1.61
CA PRO A 202 3.86 -9.22 0.23
C PRO A 202 3.74 -7.82 -0.38
N ASN A 203 3.36 -7.73 -1.66
CA ASN A 203 2.99 -6.43 -2.21
C ASN A 203 1.70 -5.95 -1.55
N MET A 204 1.82 -4.97 -0.65
CA MET A 204 0.72 -4.36 0.09
C MET A 204 0.37 -2.97 -0.47
N SER A 205 0.83 -2.64 -1.68
CA SER A 205 0.67 -1.32 -2.28
C SER A 205 -0.20 -1.35 -3.54
N LYS A 206 -1.09 -0.36 -3.66
CA LYS A 206 -1.96 -0.13 -4.82
C LYS A 206 -1.89 1.34 -5.20
N GLY A 207 -1.46 1.61 -6.44
CA GLY A 207 -1.19 2.98 -6.89
C GLY A 207 -0.09 3.70 -6.09
N GLY A 208 0.85 2.95 -5.49
CA GLY A 208 1.94 3.50 -4.67
C GLY A 208 1.58 3.76 -3.21
N ILE A 209 0.31 3.56 -2.80
CA ILE A 209 -0.14 3.72 -1.42
C ILE A 209 -0.24 2.33 -0.78
N CYS A 210 0.28 2.14 0.43
CA CYS A 210 0.08 0.91 1.18
C CYS A 210 -1.35 0.89 1.76
N LEU A 211 -2.14 -0.14 1.47
CA LEU A 211 -3.55 -0.21 1.88
C LEU A 211 -3.89 -1.60 2.44
N PRO A 212 -4.84 -1.72 3.40
CA PRO A 212 -5.28 -3.01 3.92
C PRO A 212 -5.86 -3.93 2.83
N ASP A 213 -6.64 -3.42 1.87
CA ASP A 213 -7.15 -4.23 0.76
C ASP A 213 -6.01 -4.81 -0.11
N ALA A 214 -4.99 -4.00 -0.39
CA ALA A 214 -3.80 -4.42 -1.11
C ALA A 214 -2.97 -5.43 -0.29
N ALA A 215 -2.91 -5.27 1.03
CA ALA A 215 -2.24 -6.24 1.90
C ALA A 215 -2.93 -7.60 1.89
N TYR A 216 -4.27 -7.62 2.00
CA TYR A 216 -5.05 -8.83 1.87
C TYR A 216 -4.79 -9.52 0.52
N ASP A 217 -4.89 -8.77 -0.59
CA ASP A 217 -4.64 -9.31 -1.93
C ASP A 217 -3.21 -9.84 -2.08
N GLY A 218 -2.26 -9.16 -1.45
CA GLY A 218 -0.85 -9.57 -1.39
C GLY A 218 -0.68 -10.91 -0.67
N ILE A 219 -1.30 -11.08 0.50
CA ILE A 219 -1.26 -12.33 1.28
C ILE A 219 -1.91 -13.48 0.49
N LEU A 220 -3.10 -13.25 -0.09
CA LEU A 220 -3.80 -14.25 -0.90
C LEU A 220 -2.96 -14.69 -2.11
N LYS A 221 -2.33 -13.74 -2.81
CA LYS A 221 -1.44 -14.05 -3.94
C LYS A 221 -0.15 -14.77 -3.51
N ALA A 222 0.37 -14.49 -2.33
CA ALA A 222 1.55 -15.16 -1.81
C ALA A 222 1.23 -16.62 -1.44
N GLN A 223 0.07 -16.85 -0.81
CA GLN A 223 -0.47 -18.17 -0.49
C GLN A 223 -0.67 -19.01 -1.76
N THR A 224 -1.38 -18.49 -2.77
CA THR A 224 -1.68 -19.27 -4.00
C THR A 224 -0.44 -19.61 -4.81
N LYS A 225 0.60 -18.78 -4.76
CA LYS A 225 1.85 -19.02 -5.49
C LYS A 225 2.89 -19.82 -4.70
N GLY A 226 2.63 -20.16 -3.43
CA GLY A 226 3.61 -20.82 -2.55
C GLY A 226 4.93 -20.04 -2.46
N LYS A 227 4.87 -18.70 -2.53
CA LYS A 227 6.04 -17.86 -2.80
C LYS A 227 6.97 -17.62 -1.62
N ASP A 228 6.54 -17.96 -0.42
CA ASP A 228 7.35 -17.83 0.78
C ASP A 228 7.31 -19.16 1.53
N ALA A 229 8.41 -19.92 1.42
CA ALA A 229 8.55 -21.22 2.07
C ALA A 229 8.68 -21.09 3.60
N GLU A 230 8.98 -19.89 4.11
CA GLU A 230 9.11 -19.63 5.55
C GLU A 230 7.81 -19.12 6.20
N ALA A 231 6.79 -18.81 5.38
CA ALA A 231 5.54 -18.25 5.86
C ALA A 231 4.38 -19.24 5.82
N THR A 232 3.51 -19.18 6.83
CA THR A 232 2.20 -19.85 6.83
C THR A 232 1.07 -18.83 6.65
N TYR A 233 -0.06 -19.28 6.13
CA TYR A 233 -1.16 -18.43 5.70
C TYR A 233 -2.48 -18.92 6.29
N ASP A 234 -3.27 -17.99 6.83
CA ASP A 234 -4.66 -18.22 7.23
C ASP A 234 -5.52 -17.12 6.58
N VAL A 235 -6.35 -17.50 5.61
CA VAL A 235 -7.22 -16.56 4.87
C VAL A 235 -8.67 -16.99 5.04
N LYS A 236 -9.44 -16.16 5.74
CA LYS A 236 -10.86 -16.34 5.96
C LYS A 236 -11.66 -15.70 4.81
N GLY A 237 -12.73 -16.37 4.39
CA GLY A 237 -13.72 -15.77 3.49
C GLY A 237 -13.39 -15.79 1.99
N GLN A 238 -12.70 -16.81 1.48
CA GLN A 238 -12.50 -17.01 0.02
C GLN A 238 -13.83 -16.97 -0.78
N ASP A 239 -14.97 -17.23 -0.14
CA ASP A 239 -16.32 -17.21 -0.74
C ASP A 239 -17.10 -15.88 -0.60
N GLU A 240 -16.55 -14.80 -0.02
CA GLU A 240 -17.30 -13.53 0.10
C GLU A 240 -17.54 -12.78 -1.24
N GLY A 241 -17.24 -13.42 -2.38
CA GLY A 241 -17.54 -12.91 -3.72
C GLY A 241 -16.49 -11.95 -4.27
N ARG A 242 -15.23 -12.07 -3.82
CA ARG A 242 -14.08 -11.52 -4.56
C ARG A 242 -13.74 -12.51 -5.68
N SER A 243 -14.53 -12.51 -6.75
CA SER A 243 -14.18 -13.27 -7.95
C SER A 243 -12.80 -12.81 -8.45
N GLU A 244 -12.03 -13.75 -9.00
CA GLU A 244 -10.72 -13.52 -9.62
C GLU A 244 -10.73 -12.39 -10.68
N ASP A 245 -11.91 -11.93 -11.09
CA ASP A 245 -12.15 -10.78 -11.96
C ASP A 245 -11.48 -9.48 -11.50
N PHE A 246 -11.14 -9.32 -10.21
CA PHE A 246 -10.64 -8.03 -9.70
C PHE A 246 -9.13 -7.79 -9.89
N VAL A 247 -8.31 -8.83 -10.05
CA VAL A 247 -6.92 -8.62 -10.51
C VAL A 247 -6.90 -7.99 -11.91
N ASN A 248 -8.04 -8.09 -12.62
CA ASN A 248 -8.33 -7.44 -13.89
C ASN A 248 -9.30 -6.25 -13.79
N GLN A 249 -9.58 -5.61 -12.65
CA GLN A 249 -10.44 -4.40 -12.63
C GLN A 249 -9.70 -3.07 -12.88
N ALA A 250 -8.40 -3.16 -13.21
CA ALA A 250 -7.78 -2.20 -14.11
C ALA A 250 -7.85 -2.68 -15.58
N ASP A 251 -8.75 -3.61 -15.92
CA ASP A 251 -9.51 -3.51 -17.14
C ASP A 251 -10.27 -2.20 -16.99
N LEU A 252 -9.61 -1.11 -17.39
CA LEU A 252 -10.26 -0.26 -18.37
C LEU A 252 -11.12 -1.20 -19.21
N LEU A 253 -12.42 -0.94 -19.31
CA LEU A 253 -13.32 -1.68 -20.17
C LEU A 253 -12.97 -1.42 -21.66
N VAL A 254 -11.69 -1.21 -21.93
CA VAL A 254 -10.94 -0.92 -23.13
C VAL A 254 -9.61 -1.66 -22.97
N THR A 255 -9.36 -2.63 -23.83
CA THR A 255 -8.08 -3.35 -23.84
C THR A 255 -7.08 -2.52 -24.63
N PHE A 256 -5.85 -2.38 -24.13
CA PHE A 256 -4.79 -1.63 -24.80
C PHE A 256 -3.61 -2.53 -25.11
N GLU A 257 -3.05 -2.37 -26.30
CA GLU A 257 -1.76 -2.92 -26.69
C GLU A 257 -0.80 -1.77 -26.98
N GLN A 258 0.45 -1.93 -26.55
CA GLN A 258 1.48 -0.95 -26.88
C GLN A 258 1.82 -1.08 -28.36
N GLN A 259 1.46 -0.09 -29.15
CA GLN A 259 1.72 -0.10 -30.59
C GLN A 259 2.95 0.76 -30.88
N PHE A 260 3.91 0.15 -31.59
CA PHE A 260 4.98 0.88 -32.23
C PHE A 260 4.42 1.57 -33.48
N LEU A 261 4.53 2.90 -33.52
CA LEU A 261 3.97 3.74 -34.58
C LEU A 261 4.95 4.00 -35.73
N GLY A 262 6.08 3.28 -35.75
CA GLY A 262 7.08 3.38 -36.81
C GLY A 262 8.22 4.35 -36.50
N GLU A 263 9.34 4.23 -37.22
CA GLU A 263 10.50 5.11 -37.08
C GLU A 263 10.16 6.57 -37.42
N ARG A 264 9.28 6.81 -38.39
CA ARG A 264 8.85 8.18 -38.72
C ARG A 264 8.07 8.85 -37.60
N PHE A 265 7.09 8.16 -37.00
CA PHE A 265 6.39 8.68 -35.82
C PHE A 265 7.35 8.90 -34.64
N THR A 266 8.35 8.01 -34.51
CA THR A 266 9.42 8.13 -33.52
C THR A 266 10.28 9.36 -33.73
N GLN A 267 10.68 9.64 -34.98
CA GLN A 267 11.44 10.83 -35.36
C GLN A 267 10.62 12.11 -35.11
N LEU A 268 9.32 12.08 -35.41
CA LEU A 268 8.42 13.23 -35.28
C LEU A 268 8.05 13.57 -33.83
N THR A 269 7.91 12.56 -32.98
CA THR A 269 7.44 12.75 -31.60
C THR A 269 8.54 12.50 -30.56
N GLY A 270 9.72 12.06 -30.97
CA GLY A 270 10.86 11.73 -30.09
C GLY A 270 10.75 10.38 -29.37
N LYS A 271 9.66 9.62 -29.49
CA LYS A 271 9.52 8.23 -28.98
C LYS A 271 8.53 7.41 -29.82
N PRO A 272 8.65 6.07 -29.89
CA PRO A 272 7.93 5.28 -30.89
C PRO A 272 6.49 4.89 -30.61
N CYS A 273 5.95 5.21 -29.43
CA CYS A 273 4.86 4.42 -28.87
C CYS A 273 3.62 5.27 -28.57
N GLY A 274 2.45 4.68 -28.83
CA GLY A 274 1.16 5.06 -28.27
C GLY A 274 0.44 3.81 -27.75
N LEU A 275 -0.71 3.99 -27.10
CA LEU A 275 -1.55 2.88 -26.65
C LEU A 275 -2.68 2.63 -27.66
N MET A 276 -2.56 1.56 -28.43
CA MET A 276 -3.60 1.14 -29.35
C MET A 276 -4.73 0.50 -28.57
N VAL A 277 -5.95 0.99 -28.81
CA VAL A 277 -7.18 0.39 -28.33
C VAL A 277 -7.43 -0.88 -29.15
N THR A 278 -7.39 -2.05 -28.54
CA THR A 278 -7.66 -3.33 -29.22
C THR A 278 -9.11 -3.74 -29.11
N GLU A 279 -9.79 -3.36 -28.04
CA GLU A 279 -11.19 -3.67 -27.78
C GLU A 279 -11.82 -2.55 -26.94
N VAL A 280 -13.10 -2.23 -27.19
CA VAL A 280 -13.91 -1.36 -26.32
C VAL A 280 -15.14 -2.16 -25.88
N ARG A 281 -15.22 -2.52 -24.59
CA ARG A 281 -16.31 -3.31 -24.04
C ARG A 281 -17.58 -2.47 -23.93
N GLN A 282 -18.72 -3.14 -24.12
CA GLN A 282 -20.04 -2.55 -23.95
C GLN A 282 -20.27 -2.12 -22.49
N GLY A 283 -20.82 -0.92 -22.30
CA GLY A 283 -21.05 -0.29 -21.00
C GLY A 283 -19.84 0.47 -20.46
N SER A 284 -18.72 0.54 -21.19
CA SER A 284 -17.55 1.31 -20.78
C SER A 284 -17.74 2.82 -20.91
N PRO A 285 -17.04 3.64 -20.10
CA PRO A 285 -16.97 5.09 -20.31
C PRO A 285 -16.38 5.48 -21.68
N ALA A 286 -15.63 4.58 -22.31
CA ALA A 286 -15.06 4.77 -23.63
C ALA A 286 -16.01 4.36 -24.77
N GLN A 287 -17.14 3.71 -24.46
CA GLN A 287 -18.08 3.27 -25.49
C GLN A 287 -18.68 4.49 -26.18
N GLY A 288 -18.49 4.58 -27.49
CA GLY A 288 -18.94 5.71 -28.31
C GLY A 288 -17.96 6.90 -28.34
N VAL A 289 -16.85 6.80 -27.60
CA VAL A 289 -15.76 7.79 -27.55
C VAL A 289 -14.53 7.25 -28.27
N LEU A 290 -14.11 6.03 -27.92
CA LEU A 290 -13.00 5.32 -28.53
C LEU A 290 -13.49 4.15 -29.36
N ASN A 291 -12.70 3.78 -30.37
CA ASN A 291 -12.92 2.61 -31.21
C ASN A 291 -11.69 1.70 -31.19
N ALA A 292 -11.90 0.40 -31.46
CA ALA A 292 -10.80 -0.51 -31.73
C ALA A 292 -9.98 -0.03 -32.94
N GLY A 293 -8.66 0.05 -32.77
CA GLY A 293 -7.71 0.57 -33.74
C GLY A 293 -7.34 2.05 -33.53
N ASP A 294 -8.00 2.75 -32.61
CA ASP A 294 -7.56 4.10 -32.20
C ASP A 294 -6.28 4.01 -31.37
N VAL A 295 -5.44 5.04 -31.42
CA VAL A 295 -4.20 5.10 -30.64
C VAL A 295 -4.22 6.32 -29.72
N VAL A 296 -4.24 6.08 -28.41
CA VAL A 296 -4.16 7.11 -27.38
C VAL A 296 -2.70 7.56 -27.25
N VAL A 297 -2.47 8.86 -27.48
CA VAL A 297 -1.12 9.45 -27.49
C VAL A 297 -0.89 10.40 -26.31
N TYR A 298 -1.92 11.08 -25.82
CA TYR A 298 -1.86 11.91 -24.62
C TYR A 298 -3.09 11.67 -23.74
N ILE A 299 -2.89 11.85 -22.44
CA ILE A 299 -3.91 11.80 -21.40
C ILE A 299 -3.63 13.00 -20.50
N GLU A 300 -4.56 13.98 -20.46
CA GLU A 300 -4.42 15.21 -19.65
C GLU A 300 -3.15 16.00 -20.00
N GLY A 301 -2.89 16.16 -21.31
CA GLY A 301 -1.64 16.76 -21.82
C GLY A 301 -0.37 15.93 -21.56
N GLN A 302 -0.43 14.86 -20.76
CA GLN A 302 0.71 13.98 -20.52
C GLN A 302 0.78 12.88 -21.56
N ARG A 303 1.98 12.71 -22.13
CA ARG A 303 2.20 11.71 -23.15
C ARG A 303 2.02 10.29 -22.62
N SER A 304 1.19 9.50 -23.29
CA SER A 304 0.95 8.10 -22.97
C SER A 304 1.79 7.18 -23.84
N ASN A 305 2.71 6.45 -23.23
CA ASN A 305 3.62 5.52 -23.93
C ASN A 305 3.58 4.10 -23.35
N SER A 306 2.78 3.87 -22.32
CA SER A 306 2.67 2.58 -21.63
C SER A 306 1.34 2.49 -20.88
N THR A 307 0.85 1.27 -20.70
CA THR A 307 -0.36 1.02 -19.92
C THR A 307 -0.22 1.47 -18.46
N ALA A 308 1.01 1.53 -17.94
CA ALA A 308 1.30 2.08 -16.62
C ALA A 308 1.04 3.59 -16.54
N THR A 309 1.37 4.36 -17.59
CA THR A 309 1.09 5.81 -17.66
C THR A 309 -0.42 6.06 -17.65
N LEU A 310 -1.16 5.31 -18.47
CA LEU A 310 -2.63 5.36 -18.48
C LEU A 310 -3.21 5.01 -17.11
N ARG A 311 -2.79 3.89 -16.50
CA ARG A 311 -3.25 3.50 -15.15
C ARG A 311 -2.99 4.59 -14.10
N ARG A 312 -1.83 5.25 -14.16
CA ARG A 312 -1.50 6.36 -13.26
C ARG A 312 -2.39 7.57 -13.50
N ALA A 313 -2.63 7.95 -14.75
CA ALA A 313 -3.48 9.08 -15.10
C ALA A 313 -4.94 8.90 -14.67
N LEU A 314 -5.44 7.66 -14.70
CA LEU A 314 -6.79 7.31 -14.24
C LEU A 314 -6.89 7.12 -12.72
N PHE A 315 -5.77 6.99 -12.01
CA PHE A 315 -5.77 6.65 -10.60
C PHE A 315 -6.43 7.77 -9.78
N GLY A 316 -7.47 7.44 -9.02
CA GLY A 316 -8.21 8.39 -8.19
C GLY A 316 -9.21 9.26 -8.95
N LYS A 317 -9.36 9.10 -10.28
CA LYS A 317 -10.28 9.89 -11.13
C LYS A 317 -11.64 9.22 -11.39
N ILE A 318 -12.12 8.38 -10.48
CA ILE A 318 -13.41 7.70 -10.64
C ILE A 318 -14.54 8.75 -10.65
N GLY A 319 -15.36 8.74 -11.69
CA GLY A 319 -16.47 9.70 -11.85
C GLY A 319 -16.05 11.07 -12.36
N GLN A 320 -14.77 11.27 -12.69
CA GLN A 320 -14.26 12.50 -13.28
C GLN A 320 -14.12 12.32 -14.80
N GLU A 321 -14.26 13.42 -15.52
CA GLU A 321 -13.93 13.50 -16.94
C GLU A 321 -12.41 13.50 -17.11
N ILE A 322 -11.95 12.86 -18.20
CA ILE A 322 -10.53 12.75 -18.49
C ILE A 322 -10.31 13.10 -19.95
N GLU A 323 -9.42 14.05 -20.19
CA GLU A 323 -9.05 14.45 -21.54
C GLU A 323 -8.07 13.44 -22.15
N VAL A 324 -8.39 12.95 -23.33
CA VAL A 324 -7.54 12.03 -24.09
C VAL A 324 -7.35 12.52 -25.51
N THR A 325 -6.10 12.57 -25.97
CA THR A 325 -5.78 12.85 -27.36
C THR A 325 -5.59 11.54 -28.11
N VAL A 326 -6.34 11.37 -29.20
CA VAL A 326 -6.47 10.11 -29.92
C VAL A 326 -6.10 10.30 -31.39
N LEU A 327 -5.30 9.37 -31.92
CA LEU A 327 -5.08 9.21 -33.35
C LEU A 327 -5.98 8.09 -33.85
N ASN A 328 -7.03 8.44 -34.60
CA ASN A 328 -7.90 7.44 -35.20
C ASN A 328 -7.22 6.74 -36.39
N ARG A 329 -7.78 5.60 -36.80
CA ARG A 329 -7.22 4.76 -37.87
C ARG A 329 -7.08 5.49 -39.22
N ALA A 330 -8.03 6.36 -39.56
CA ALA A 330 -7.98 7.13 -40.82
C ALA A 330 -6.82 8.14 -40.80
N ARG A 331 -6.58 8.77 -39.64
CA ARG A 331 -5.50 9.73 -39.44
C ARG A 331 -4.13 9.05 -39.40
N LEU A 332 -4.03 7.88 -38.77
CA LEU A 332 -2.82 7.05 -38.81
C LEU A 332 -2.48 6.62 -40.25
N LYS A 333 -3.50 6.20 -41.02
CA LYS A 333 -3.33 5.86 -42.43
C LYS A 333 -2.87 7.08 -43.24
N TYR A 334 -3.50 8.24 -43.05
CA TYR A 334 -3.11 9.49 -43.71
C TYR A 334 -1.66 9.89 -43.40
N LEU A 335 -1.26 9.86 -42.12
CA LEU A 335 0.12 10.15 -41.69
C LEU A 335 1.14 9.15 -42.25
N ASN A 336 0.75 7.89 -42.45
CA ASN A 336 1.61 6.87 -43.04
C ASN A 336 1.74 7.01 -44.57
N GLU A 337 0.67 7.46 -45.25
CA GLU A 337 0.60 7.55 -46.71
C GLU A 337 1.15 8.88 -47.26
N HIS A 338 1.03 9.97 -46.52
CA HIS A 338 1.47 11.29 -46.97
C HIS A 338 2.87 11.61 -46.46
N GLN A 339 3.81 11.76 -47.39
CA GLN A 339 5.15 12.25 -47.09
C GLN A 339 5.09 13.76 -46.83
N PHE A 340 5.13 14.15 -45.56
CA PHE A 340 5.43 15.54 -45.20
C PHE A 340 6.92 15.79 -45.41
N ALA A 341 7.29 16.91 -46.02
CA ALA A 341 8.69 17.30 -46.13
C ALA A 341 9.29 17.48 -44.72
N ASP A 342 10.53 17.03 -44.52
CA ASP A 342 11.26 17.16 -43.26
C ASP A 342 11.17 18.62 -42.75
N GLY A 343 10.65 18.79 -41.53
CA GLY A 343 10.51 20.10 -40.88
C GLY A 343 9.13 20.77 -40.94
N GLN A 344 8.25 20.42 -41.90
CA GLN A 344 6.89 21.00 -41.92
C GLN A 344 6.05 20.52 -40.73
N PHE A 345 6.18 19.26 -40.34
CA PHE A 345 5.44 18.71 -39.20
C PHE A 345 6.08 19.06 -37.84
N GLU A 346 7.40 19.27 -37.78
CA GLU A 346 8.09 19.76 -36.57
C GLU A 346 7.69 21.21 -36.23
N ALA A 347 7.53 22.07 -37.25
CA ALA A 347 7.00 23.41 -37.08
C ALA A 347 5.52 23.42 -36.64
N ILE A 348 4.78 22.37 -36.99
CA ILE A 348 3.37 22.16 -36.61
C ILE A 348 3.27 21.62 -35.16
N CYS A 349 4.14 20.69 -34.74
CA CYS A 349 4.12 20.13 -33.38
C CYS A 349 4.74 21.02 -32.30
N ARG A 350 5.57 22.01 -32.66
CA ARG A 350 6.16 22.97 -31.69
C ARG A 350 5.24 24.14 -31.34
N ASP A 351 4.18 24.33 -32.11
CA ASP A 351 3.19 25.37 -31.95
C ASP A 351 1.89 24.68 -31.49
N GLU A 352 1.75 24.45 -30.17
CA GLU A 352 0.64 23.69 -29.56
C GLU A 352 -0.72 24.20 -30.07
N ASP A 353 -0.90 25.52 -30.14
CA ASP A 353 -2.12 26.15 -30.61
C ASP A 353 -2.38 25.89 -32.11
N ARG A 354 -1.34 25.71 -32.93
CA ARG A 354 -1.48 25.49 -34.37
C ARG A 354 -1.68 24.02 -34.72
N ALA A 355 -1.08 23.09 -33.96
CA ALA A 355 -1.42 21.68 -34.02
C ALA A 355 -2.87 21.43 -33.60
N ILE A 356 -3.32 22.07 -32.52
CA ILE A 356 -4.71 22.01 -32.04
C ILE A 356 -5.66 22.63 -33.07
N ASN A 357 -5.40 23.85 -33.58
CA ASN A 357 -6.25 24.48 -34.59
C ASN A 357 -6.32 23.70 -35.92
N MET A 358 -5.25 23.00 -36.33
CA MET A 358 -5.28 22.18 -37.55
C MET A 358 -5.91 20.80 -37.32
N VAL A 359 -5.84 20.27 -36.09
CA VAL A 359 -6.64 19.12 -35.63
C VAL A 359 -8.12 19.49 -35.62
N GLU A 360 -8.47 20.67 -35.12
CA GLU A 360 -9.83 21.24 -35.08
C GLU A 360 -10.37 21.56 -36.47
N GLN A 361 -9.58 22.17 -37.36
CA GLN A 361 -9.97 22.46 -38.75
C GLN A 361 -10.12 21.20 -39.63
N MET A 362 -9.50 20.09 -39.26
CA MET A 362 -9.61 18.80 -39.96
C MET A 362 -10.57 17.82 -39.26
N SER A 363 -11.15 18.20 -38.12
CA SER A 363 -12.21 17.46 -37.44
C SER A 363 -13.55 18.13 -37.69
N GLU A 364 -14.57 17.39 -38.08
CA GLU A 364 -15.93 17.84 -37.78
C GLU A 364 -16.08 17.81 -36.25
N ASP A 365 -16.38 18.97 -35.66
CA ASP A 365 -16.50 19.22 -34.22
C ASP A 365 -17.05 18.02 -33.45
N ARG A 366 -16.20 17.43 -32.60
CA ARG A 366 -16.64 16.77 -31.39
C ARG A 366 -15.62 17.03 -30.28
N ASP A 367 -15.93 18.00 -29.43
CA ASP A 367 -15.51 17.93 -28.03
C ASP A 367 -16.08 16.64 -27.46
N ILE A 368 -15.25 15.61 -27.25
CA ILE A 368 -15.73 14.34 -26.72
C ILE A 368 -15.51 14.31 -25.21
N THR A 369 -16.53 14.76 -24.49
CA THR A 369 -16.67 14.62 -23.05
C THR A 369 -17.01 13.17 -22.70
N ALA A 370 -16.08 12.43 -22.11
CA ALA A 370 -16.33 11.09 -21.59
C ALA A 370 -16.70 11.16 -20.10
N VAL A 371 -18.00 11.15 -19.80
CA VAL A 371 -18.51 11.08 -18.42
C VAL A 371 -18.52 9.62 -17.98
N ALA A 372 -17.77 9.28 -16.93
CA ALA A 372 -17.86 7.95 -16.32
C ALA A 372 -19.25 7.76 -15.70
N ALA A 373 -20.07 6.89 -16.30
CA ALA A 373 -21.42 6.62 -15.81
C ALA A 373 -21.40 5.93 -14.44
N PRO A 374 -22.23 6.36 -13.47
CA PRO A 374 -22.37 5.66 -12.20
C PRO A 374 -22.92 4.24 -12.42
N PRO A 375 -22.59 3.27 -11.56
CA PRO A 375 -23.05 1.90 -11.69
C PRO A 375 -24.58 1.87 -11.72
N LYS A 376 -25.16 1.30 -12.79
CA LYS A 376 -26.61 1.10 -12.90
C LYS A 376 -27.06 0.20 -11.74
N GLY A 377 -27.83 0.77 -10.81
CA GLY A 377 -28.45 0.02 -9.73
C GLY A 377 -29.28 -1.14 -10.30
N LYS A 378 -29.07 -2.34 -9.76
CA LYS A 378 -29.84 -3.53 -10.15
C LYS A 378 -31.35 -3.22 -10.03
N PRO A 379 -32.18 -3.62 -11.01
CA PRO A 379 -33.62 -3.47 -10.91
C PRO A 379 -34.13 -4.21 -9.67
N LYS A 380 -34.83 -3.49 -8.78
CA LYS A 380 -35.52 -4.09 -7.63
C LYS A 380 -36.48 -5.16 -8.15
N ALA A 381 -36.25 -6.41 -7.78
CA ALA A 381 -37.19 -7.50 -8.01
C ALA A 381 -38.53 -7.13 -7.34
N LYS A 382 -39.59 -7.03 -8.14
CA LYS A 382 -40.96 -6.86 -7.63
C LYS A 382 -41.31 -8.11 -6.83
N GLY A 383 -41.55 -7.92 -5.52
CA GLY A 383 -41.94 -8.98 -4.61
C GLY A 383 -43.18 -9.72 -5.10
N GLY A 384 -43.03 -11.04 -5.29
CA GLY A 384 -44.13 -11.96 -5.51
C GLY A 384 -44.95 -12.12 -4.23
N LYS A 385 -46.26 -11.89 -4.32
CA LYS A 385 -47.22 -12.22 -3.27
C LYS A 385 -47.26 -13.74 -3.08
N SER A 386 -46.79 -14.23 -1.95
CA SER A 386 -47.05 -15.61 -1.50
C SER A 386 -48.50 -15.72 -1.01
N GLY A 387 -49.29 -16.54 -1.71
CA GLY A 387 -50.65 -16.89 -1.31
C GLY A 387 -50.67 -17.77 -0.06
N LYS A 388 -51.60 -17.47 0.84
CA LYS A 388 -52.00 -18.34 1.96
C LYS A 388 -52.68 -19.60 1.40
N ALA A 389 -52.13 -20.77 1.71
CA ALA A 389 -52.88 -22.02 1.68
C ALA A 389 -53.39 -22.31 3.11
N LYS A 390 -54.72 -22.37 3.24
CA LYS A 390 -55.43 -23.00 4.36
C LYS A 390 -55.56 -24.48 3.99
N ALA A 391 -55.20 -25.38 4.90
CA ALA A 391 -55.67 -26.76 4.87
C ALA A 391 -56.12 -27.16 6.28
N ALA A 392 -57.22 -27.92 6.29
CA ALA A 392 -58.00 -28.39 7.42
C ALA A 392 -57.38 -29.61 8.10
#